data_AF-A0AAE2Y8M6-F1
#
_entry.id   AF-A0AAE2Y8M6-F1
#
_cell.length_a   1.000
_cell.length_b   1.000
_cell.length_c   1.000
_cell.angle_alpha   90.00
_cell.angle_beta   90.00
_cell.angle_gamma   90.00
#
_symmetry.space_group_name_H-M   'P 1'
#
loop_
_entity.id
_entity.type
_entity.pdbx_description
1 polymer ?
#
loop_
_entity_poly.entity_id
_entity_poly.type
_entity_poly.pdbx_seq_one_letter_code
_entity_poly.pdbx_strand_id
1 'polypeptide(L)'
;EIGSVDQIFEEPLHPYTQALLDAIPVPDPDVHKGRVLLRGKVPSPENPPQGCRFHTRCPYKMEICTKTEPQLSDVGKLHKVACHLIS
;
A
#
# COMPACT_ATOMS: atom_id res chain seq x y z
N GLU A 1 0.79 5.95 -4.35
CA GLU A 1 0.38 5.42 -5.67
C GLU A 1 -0.51 6.46 -6.33
N ILE A 2 -0.39 6.62 -7.64
CA ILE A 2 -1.10 7.65 -8.44
C ILE A 2 -1.52 6.99 -9.73
N GLY A 3 -2.81 7.00 -10.06
CA GLY A 3 -3.36 6.46 -11.29
C GLY A 3 -4.78 6.96 -11.50
N SER A 4 -5.41 6.53 -12.60
CA SER A 4 -6.85 6.70 -12.79
C SER A 4 -7.66 5.95 -11.72
N VAL A 5 -8.92 6.34 -11.53
CA VAL A 5 -9.82 5.66 -10.59
C VAL A 5 -9.88 4.16 -10.89
N ASP A 6 -10.09 3.81 -12.16
CA ASP A 6 -10.20 2.40 -12.58
C ASP A 6 -8.93 1.61 -12.24
N GLN A 7 -7.75 2.17 -12.52
CA GLN A 7 -6.48 1.52 -12.17
C GLN A 7 -6.33 1.27 -10.67
N ILE A 8 -6.69 2.26 -9.85
CA ILE A 8 -6.56 2.13 -8.39
C ILE A 8 -7.53 1.09 -7.84
N PHE A 9 -8.76 1.02 -8.34
CA PHE A 9 -9.78 0.11 -7.84
C PHE A 9 -9.64 -1.33 -8.38
N GLU A 10 -9.20 -1.49 -9.63
CA GLU A 10 -9.10 -2.80 -10.29
C GLU A 10 -7.73 -3.47 -10.05
N GLU A 11 -6.65 -2.69 -10.12
CA GLU A 11 -5.28 -3.20 -10.04
C GLU A 11 -4.40 -2.34 -9.11
N PRO A 12 -4.76 -2.22 -7.81
CA PRO A 12 -3.91 -1.54 -6.83
C PRO A 12 -2.58 -2.30 -6.67
N LEU A 13 -1.46 -1.62 -6.91
CA LEU A 13 -0.13 -2.22 -6.85
C LEU A 13 0.55 -1.98 -5.50
N HIS A 14 0.32 -0.84 -4.86
CA HIS A 14 0.94 -0.58 -3.56
C HIS A 14 0.23 -1.35 -2.44
N PRO A 15 0.94 -2.10 -1.57
CA PRO A 15 0.31 -2.92 -0.53
C PRO A 15 -0.58 -2.13 0.45
N TYR A 16 -0.28 -0.85 0.67
CA TYR A 16 -1.15 0.05 1.43
C TYR A 16 -2.51 0.28 0.73
N THR A 17 -2.51 0.54 -0.58
CA THR A 17 -3.73 0.76 -1.37
C THR A 17 -4.58 -0.51 -1.41
N GLN A 18 -3.95 -1.66 -1.65
CA GLN A 18 -4.61 -2.98 -1.58
C GLN A 18 -5.33 -3.16 -0.24
N ALA A 19 -4.64 -2.89 0.86
CA ALA A 19 -5.23 -3.04 2.19
C ALA A 19 -6.32 -2.01 2.51
N LEU A 20 -6.28 -0.80 1.93
CA LEU A 20 -7.36 0.17 2.06
C LEU A 20 -8.63 -0.31 1.34
N LEU A 21 -8.47 -0.85 0.12
CA LEU A 21 -9.59 -1.37 -0.67
C LEU A 21 -10.18 -2.64 -0.06
N ASP A 22 -9.35 -3.50 0.51
CA ASP A 22 -9.80 -4.68 1.26
C ASP A 22 -10.54 -4.34 2.56
N ALA A 23 -10.33 -3.15 3.11
CA ALA A 23 -11.05 -2.67 4.29
C ALA A 23 -12.47 -2.18 3.95
N ILE A 24 -12.83 -2.05 2.67
CA ILE A 24 -14.17 -1.64 2.24
C ILE A 24 -15.16 -2.77 2.55
N PRO A 25 -16.19 -2.54 3.39
CA PRO A 25 -17.17 -3.56 3.71
C PRO A 25 -18.02 -3.88 2.47
N VAL A 26 -18.29 -5.17 2.26
CA VAL A 26 -19.27 -5.62 1.28
C VAL A 26 -20.66 -5.53 1.93
N PRO A 27 -21.66 -4.88 1.31
CA PRO A 27 -23.00 -4.75 1.88
C PRO A 27 -23.74 -6.08 2.05
N ASP A 28 -23.37 -7.08 1.26
CA ASP A 28 -23.93 -8.41 1.29
C ASP A 28 -23.38 -9.22 2.49
N PRO A 29 -24.24 -9.65 3.43
CA PRO A 29 -23.81 -10.39 4.63
C PRO A 29 -23.25 -11.78 4.32
N ASP A 30 -23.59 -12.37 3.18
CA ASP A 30 -23.13 -13.71 2.78
C ASP A 30 -21.75 -13.66 2.10
N VAL A 31 -21.26 -12.47 1.76
CA VAL A 31 -19.94 -12.28 1.14
C VAL A 31 -18.85 -12.13 2.19
N HIS A 32 -18.06 -13.19 2.35
CA HIS A 32 -16.84 -13.17 3.17
C HIS A 32 -15.60 -12.89 2.31
N LYS A 33 -15.20 -11.61 2.20
CA LYS A 33 -13.89 -11.27 1.64
C LYS A 33 -12.76 -11.60 2.63
N GLY A 34 -11.71 -12.25 2.14
CA GLY A 34 -10.46 -12.38 2.88
C GLY A 34 -9.86 -11.00 3.13
N ARG A 35 -9.69 -10.62 4.40
CA ARG A 35 -9.20 -9.29 4.78
C ARG A 35 -7.70 -9.30 4.93
N VAL A 36 -6.99 -8.44 4.19
CA VAL A 36 -5.60 -8.13 4.49
C VAL A 36 -5.55 -7.31 5.78
N LEU A 37 -5.31 -7.99 6.90
CA LEU A 37 -5.15 -7.37 8.20
C LEU A 37 -3.80 -6.62 8.25
N LEU A 38 -3.86 -5.29 8.09
CA LEU A 38 -2.73 -4.43 8.41
C LEU A 38 -2.40 -4.56 9.90
N ARG A 39 -1.19 -5.02 10.19
CA ARG A 39 -0.68 -5.15 11.55
C ARG A 39 0.03 -3.86 11.96
N GLY A 40 0.05 -3.57 13.26
CA GLY A 40 0.76 -2.43 13.83
C GLY A 40 -0.05 -1.13 13.85
N LYS A 41 0.47 -0.13 14.58
CA LYS A 41 -0.13 1.20 14.73
C LYS A 41 0.38 2.16 13.65
N VAL A 42 -0.42 3.18 13.34
CA VAL A 42 0.03 4.32 12.53
C VAL A 42 1.15 5.03 13.28
N PRO A 43 2.34 5.21 12.68
CA PRO A 43 3.44 5.95 13.32
C PRO A 43 3.06 7.42 13.51
N SER A 44 3.64 8.06 14.54
CA SER A 44 3.45 9.50 14.77
C SER A 44 4.01 10.30 13.59
N PRO A 45 3.29 11.34 13.08
CA PRO A 45 3.80 12.25 12.08
C PRO A 45 5.04 13.04 12.53
N GLU A 46 5.21 13.26 13.84
CA GLU A 46 6.33 14.02 14.42
C GLU A 46 7.67 13.29 14.27
N ASN A 47 7.64 11.95 14.32
CA ASN A 47 8.81 11.09 14.20
C ASN A 47 8.54 10.00 13.16
N PRO A 48 8.52 10.36 11.87
CA PRO A 48 8.25 9.39 10.81
C PRO A 48 9.39 8.36 10.76
N PRO A 49 9.07 7.08 10.47
CA PRO A 49 10.11 6.08 10.30
C PRO A 49 10.99 6.40 9.08
N GLN A 50 12.25 6.00 9.14
CA GLN A 50 13.18 6.17 8.03
C GLN A 50 12.81 5.26 6.84
N GLY A 51 13.16 5.70 5.63
CA GLY A 51 12.85 4.98 4.41
C GLY A 51 11.37 5.02 4.03
N CYS A 52 10.78 3.87 3.72
CA CYS A 52 9.36 3.75 3.37
C CYS A 52 8.48 3.93 4.61
N ARG A 53 7.69 5.00 4.65
CA ARG A 53 6.81 5.32 5.79
C ARG A 53 5.84 4.21 6.20
N PHE A 54 5.48 3.35 5.25
CA PHE A 54 4.57 2.23 5.45
C PHE A 54 5.25 0.93 5.91
N HIS A 55 6.58 0.87 5.96
CA HIS A 55 7.33 -0.36 6.24
C HIS A 55 7.00 -0.98 7.61
N THR A 56 6.48 -0.21 8.57
CA THR A 56 6.12 -0.67 9.92
C THR A 56 4.83 -1.48 9.95
N ARG A 57 4.01 -1.36 8.90
CA ARG A 57 2.70 -2.02 8.75
C ARG A 57 2.60 -2.89 7.50
N CYS A 58 3.56 -2.76 6.58
CA CYS A 58 3.61 -3.50 5.33
C CYS A 58 3.92 -5.00 5.59
N PRO A 59 3.08 -5.95 5.11
CA PRO A 59 3.38 -7.37 5.22
C PRO A 59 4.54 -7.81 4.33
N TYR A 60 4.86 -7.04 3.28
CA TYR A 60 5.95 -7.30 2.34
C TYR A 60 7.20 -6.46 2.62
N LYS A 61 7.42 -6.07 3.89
CA LYS A 61 8.59 -5.27 4.30
C LYS A 61 9.89 -5.99 3.92
N MET A 62 10.78 -5.28 3.21
CA MET A 62 12.17 -5.67 2.96
C MET A 62 13.14 -4.79 3.75
N GLU A 63 14.42 -5.18 3.80
CA GLU A 63 15.46 -4.41 4.50
C GLU A 63 15.64 -3.00 3.92
N ILE A 64 15.61 -2.88 2.58
CA ILE A 64 15.69 -1.58 1.89
C ILE A 64 14.56 -0.62 2.31
N CYS A 65 13.39 -1.15 2.68
CA CYS A 65 12.24 -0.35 3.10
C CYS A 65 12.50 0.43 4.39
N THR A 66 13.45 0.03 5.24
CA THR A 66 13.79 0.77 6.48
C THR A 66 14.91 1.78 6.29
N LYS A 67 15.59 1.76 5.14
CA LYS A 67 16.81 2.54 4.89
C LYS A 67 16.59 3.62 3.84
N THR A 68 15.81 3.32 2.80
CA THR A 68 15.68 4.18 1.63
C THR A 68 14.22 4.46 1.33
N GLU A 69 13.89 5.72 1.02
CA GLU A 69 12.56 6.08 0.55
C GLU A 69 12.37 5.59 -0.89
N PRO A 70 11.29 4.85 -1.21
CA PRO A 70 11.08 4.36 -2.56
C PRO A 70 10.82 5.52 -3.52
N GLN A 71 11.43 5.46 -4.69
CA GLN A 71 11.18 6.42 -5.75
C GLN A 71 9.80 6.20 -6.35
N LEU A 72 9.15 7.28 -6.76
CA LEU A 72 7.90 7.21 -7.51
C LEU A 72 8.22 6.86 -8.97
N SER A 73 8.00 5.61 -9.36
CA SER A 73 8.20 5.12 -10.73
C SER A 73 6.88 4.96 -11.46
N ASP A 74 6.88 5.23 -12.77
CA ASP A 74 5.76 4.91 -13.65
C ASP A 74 5.88 3.46 -14.09
N VAL A 75 4.87 2.65 -13.78
CA VAL A 75 4.82 1.21 -14.09
C VAL A 75 3.93 0.93 -15.31
N GLY A 76 3.63 1.98 -16.08
CA GLY A 76 2.87 1.93 -17.31
C GLY A 76 1.51 2.61 -17.17
N LYS A 77 0.98 3.09 -18.31
CA LYS A 77 -0.35 3.73 -18.40
C LYS A 77 -0.53 4.91 -17.41
N LEU A 78 0.53 5.66 -17.12
CA LEU A 78 0.54 6.74 -16.12
C LEU A 78 0.25 6.28 -14.68
N HIS A 79 0.31 4.98 -14.41
CA HIS A 79 0.19 4.43 -13.06
C HIS A 79 1.55 4.54 -12.39
N LYS A 80 1.65 5.34 -11.33
CA LYS A 80 2.89 5.58 -10.59
C LYS A 80 2.84 5.01 -9.19
N VAL A 81 3.88 4.28 -8.82
CA VAL A 81 3.99 3.59 -7.54
C VAL A 81 5.31 3.97 -6.86
N ALA A 82 5.26 4.27 -5.57
CA ALA A 82 6.46 4.43 -4.74
C ALA A 82 6.57 3.21 -3.82
N CYS A 83 7.10 2.10 -4.34
CA CYS A 83 7.25 0.85 -3.60
C CYS A 83 8.46 0.06 -4.10
N HIS A 84 9.37 -0.33 -3.20
CA HIS A 84 10.54 -1.15 -3.54
C HIS A 84 10.20 -2.55 -4.07
N LEU A 85 8.96 -3.03 -3.88
CA LEU A 85 8.51 -4.34 -4.38
C LEU A 85 8.10 -4.29 -5.86
N ILE A 86 7.70 -3.11 -6.34
CA ILE A 86 7.05 -2.91 -7.65
C ILE A 86 7.92 -2.06 -8.59
N SER A 87 8.92 -1.37 -8.04
CA SER A 87 9.87 -0.50 -8.73
C SER A 87 10.84 -1.22 -9.64
#